data_AF-A0A1Y6KU85-F1
#
_entry.id   AF-A0A1Y6KU85-F1
#
_cell.length_a   1.000
_cell.length_b   1.000
_cell.length_c   1.000
_cell.angle_alpha   90.00
_cell.angle_beta   90.00
_cell.angle_gamma   90.00
#
_symmetry.space_group_name_H-M   'P 1'
#
loop_
_entity.id
_entity.type
_entity.pdbx_description
1 polymer ?
#
loop_
_entity_poly.entity_id
_entity_poly.type
_entity_poly.pdbx_seq_one_letter_code
_entity_poly.pdbx_strand_id
1 'polypeptide(L)'
;MNVGVLKEILEKNYILDESSKAKNLEPSETRRLISKLILSEGSTSNFTSGDNIYYEEVILNLYEEEIQSKIKWRNRMIDLAKHVSVWSRDKSQVGAVLVAKKGGDITLGYNGFPFGVKDCPDRYDEKKQKLNIIVHAEVNAIIAAGTRAADAHLYVSGKPICARCAGPIIQSGIKRVFAEKPLQKGQYEPPTDKNATDWHEIGNLAITMLKEAGVECIFYTKTSDGYEYSDLS
;
A
#
# COMPACT_ATOMS: atom_id res chain seq x y z
N MET A 1 -8.02 -19.48 -20.08
CA MET A 1 -9.27 -20.16 -19.60
C MET A 1 -10.30 -20.34 -20.72
N ASN A 2 -11.22 -21.34 -20.65
CA ASN A 2 -12.33 -21.50 -21.62
C ASN A 2 -13.40 -20.44 -21.36
N VAL A 3 -13.69 -19.60 -22.37
CA VAL A 3 -14.71 -18.52 -22.36
C VAL A 3 -16.07 -19.01 -21.81
N GLY A 4 -16.39 -20.30 -21.94
CA GLY A 4 -17.60 -20.90 -21.40
C GLY A 4 -17.75 -20.81 -19.88
N VAL A 5 -16.67 -20.93 -19.10
CA VAL A 5 -16.74 -20.88 -17.62
C VAL A 5 -17.04 -19.46 -17.14
N LEU A 6 -16.43 -18.45 -17.77
CA LEU A 6 -16.68 -17.04 -17.47
C LEU A 6 -18.10 -16.63 -17.89
N LYS A 7 -18.56 -17.09 -19.05
CA LYS A 7 -19.93 -16.89 -19.51
C LYS A 7 -20.95 -17.46 -18.51
N GLU A 8 -20.74 -18.69 -18.04
CA GLU A 8 -21.63 -19.31 -17.05
C GLU A 8 -21.64 -18.57 -15.71
N ILE A 9 -20.48 -18.06 -15.27
CA ILE A 9 -20.40 -17.20 -14.07
C ILE A 9 -21.13 -15.89 -14.30
N LEU A 10 -20.97 -15.26 -15.47
CA LEU A 10 -21.58 -13.97 -15.77
C LEU A 10 -23.10 -14.08 -15.90
N GLU A 11 -23.61 -15.06 -16.65
CA GLU A 11 -25.06 -15.30 -16.83
C GLU A 11 -25.76 -15.69 -15.51
N LYS A 12 -25.06 -16.39 -14.60
CA LYS A 12 -25.63 -16.74 -13.28
C LYS A 12 -25.70 -15.55 -12.32
N ASN A 13 -24.84 -14.56 -12.49
CA ASN A 13 -24.65 -13.49 -11.49
C ASN A 13 -25.04 -12.09 -11.98
N TYR A 14 -25.28 -11.90 -13.28
CA TYR A 14 -25.60 -10.59 -13.86
C TYR A 14 -26.78 -10.66 -14.82
N ILE A 15 -27.65 -9.64 -14.78
CA ILE A 15 -28.60 -9.40 -15.87
C ILE A 15 -27.83 -8.63 -16.96
N LEU A 16 -27.50 -9.37 -18.02
CA LEU A 16 -26.80 -8.87 -19.19
C LEU A 16 -27.82 -8.19 -20.12
N ASP A 17 -27.85 -6.86 -20.10
CA ASP A 17 -28.62 -5.98 -20.98
C ASP A 17 -27.79 -5.71 -22.26
N GLU A 18 -28.44 -5.65 -23.43
CA GLU A 18 -27.82 -5.39 -24.76
C GLU A 18 -26.92 -4.13 -24.80
N SER A 19 -26.99 -3.25 -23.80
CA SER A 19 -26.19 -2.03 -23.65
C SER A 19 -24.83 -2.21 -22.94
N SER A 20 -24.31 -3.43 -22.81
CA SER A 20 -23.01 -3.76 -22.16
C SER A 20 -22.90 -3.31 -20.70
N LYS A 21 -24.03 -3.00 -20.04
CA LYS A 21 -24.09 -2.59 -18.62
C LYS A 21 -24.72 -3.70 -17.80
N ALA A 22 -23.91 -4.37 -16.98
CA ALA A 22 -24.40 -5.33 -16.01
C ALA A 22 -25.30 -4.62 -14.96
N LYS A 23 -26.61 -4.90 -14.99
CA LYS A 23 -27.57 -4.43 -13.98
C LYS A 23 -27.87 -5.55 -12.97
N ASN A 24 -28.26 -5.14 -11.76
CA ASN A 24 -28.45 -5.98 -10.56
C ASN A 24 -27.14 -6.55 -9.99
N LEU A 25 -26.26 -5.63 -9.60
CA LEU A 25 -25.03 -5.88 -8.86
C LEU A 25 -25.30 -6.12 -7.37
N GLU A 26 -25.38 -7.38 -6.92
CA GLU A 26 -25.09 -7.74 -5.52
C GLU A 26 -23.69 -8.41 -5.45
N PRO A 27 -22.87 -8.12 -4.42
CA PRO A 27 -21.56 -7.54 -4.66
C PRO A 27 -20.39 -8.31 -4.03
N SER A 28 -19.20 -8.03 -4.57
CA SER A 28 -17.86 -8.40 -4.08
C SER A 28 -17.32 -9.76 -4.51
N GLU A 29 -18.06 -10.87 -4.42
CA GLU A 29 -17.46 -12.20 -4.66
C GLU A 29 -17.19 -12.47 -6.14
N THR A 30 -18.15 -12.22 -7.01
CA THR A 30 -17.99 -12.39 -8.48
C THR A 30 -16.97 -11.41 -9.05
N ARG A 31 -16.99 -10.14 -8.58
CA ARG A 31 -15.95 -9.14 -8.90
C ARG A 31 -14.57 -9.64 -8.49
N ARG A 32 -14.42 -10.14 -7.25
CA ARG A 32 -13.16 -10.65 -6.71
C ARG A 32 -12.70 -11.95 -7.37
N LEU A 33 -13.62 -12.76 -7.89
CA LEU A 33 -13.34 -13.97 -8.64
C LEU A 33 -12.77 -13.62 -10.02
N ILE A 34 -13.46 -12.77 -10.80
CA ILE A 34 -13.00 -12.24 -12.09
C ILE A 34 -11.67 -11.48 -11.90
N SER A 35 -11.67 -10.59 -10.92
CA SER A 35 -10.58 -10.15 -10.04
C SER A 35 -9.28 -10.95 -10.09
N LYS A 36 -9.30 -12.01 -9.29
CA LYS A 36 -8.21 -12.98 -9.12
C LYS A 36 -7.87 -13.69 -10.42
N LEU A 37 -8.86 -14.01 -11.25
CA LEU A 37 -8.66 -14.75 -12.49
C LEU A 37 -7.80 -13.94 -13.46
N ILE A 38 -8.14 -12.66 -13.68
CA ILE A 38 -7.38 -11.75 -14.56
C ILE A 38 -5.96 -11.52 -14.01
N LEU A 39 -5.82 -11.26 -12.70
CA LEU A 39 -4.52 -11.04 -12.06
C LEU A 39 -3.63 -12.29 -12.06
N SER A 40 -4.20 -13.50 -12.12
CA SER A 40 -3.44 -14.77 -12.14
C SER A 40 -2.93 -15.18 -13.52
N GLU A 41 -3.63 -14.83 -14.61
CA GLU A 41 -3.24 -15.20 -15.97
C GLU A 41 -2.39 -14.11 -16.68
N GLY A 42 -2.25 -12.92 -16.09
CA GLY A 42 -1.27 -11.90 -16.49
C GLY A 42 -1.50 -11.27 -17.87
N SER A 43 -2.63 -11.53 -18.54
CA SER A 43 -2.93 -10.93 -19.84
C SER A 43 -4.42 -11.06 -20.23
N THR A 44 -4.98 -10.01 -20.82
CA THR A 44 -6.27 -10.02 -21.52
C THR A 44 -6.16 -10.56 -22.95
N SER A 45 -4.95 -10.86 -23.44
CA SER A 45 -4.71 -11.30 -24.82
C SER A 45 -5.29 -12.68 -25.16
N ASN A 46 -5.65 -13.50 -24.16
CA ASN A 46 -6.29 -14.79 -24.38
C ASN A 46 -7.79 -14.69 -24.70
N PHE A 47 -8.36 -13.48 -24.66
CA PHE A 47 -9.77 -13.24 -24.97
C PHE A 47 -10.00 -12.85 -26.43
N THR A 48 -8.95 -12.54 -27.21
CA THR A 48 -9.06 -11.90 -28.53
C THR A 48 -9.36 -12.85 -29.70
N SER A 49 -10.28 -13.81 -29.56
CA SER A 49 -10.71 -14.62 -30.71
C SER A 49 -12.16 -15.13 -30.60
N GLY A 50 -13.05 -14.58 -31.44
CA GLY A 50 -14.39 -15.12 -31.72
C GLY A 50 -15.58 -14.22 -31.32
N ASP A 51 -16.79 -14.74 -31.55
CA ASP A 51 -18.12 -14.10 -31.48
C ASP A 51 -18.60 -13.64 -30.08
N ASN A 52 -17.73 -13.11 -29.21
CA ASN A 52 -18.14 -12.78 -27.83
C ASN A 52 -17.64 -11.45 -27.27
N ILE A 53 -17.53 -10.44 -28.15
CA ILE A 53 -17.17 -9.03 -27.85
C ILE A 53 -17.92 -8.48 -26.63
N TYR A 54 -19.19 -8.83 -26.46
CA TYR A 54 -20.01 -8.38 -25.33
C TYR A 54 -19.46 -8.81 -23.95
N TYR A 55 -18.98 -10.05 -23.82
CA TYR A 55 -18.45 -10.56 -22.56
C TYR A 55 -17.06 -9.99 -22.28
N GLU A 56 -16.28 -9.69 -23.32
CA GLU A 56 -15.00 -9.01 -23.20
C GLU A 56 -15.18 -7.61 -22.61
N GLU A 57 -16.11 -6.82 -23.15
CA GLU A 57 -16.44 -5.49 -22.63
C GLU A 57 -16.89 -5.53 -21.16
N VAL A 58 -17.75 -6.48 -20.80
CA VAL A 58 -18.22 -6.63 -19.41
C VAL A 58 -17.07 -7.00 -18.47
N ILE A 59 -16.17 -7.91 -18.86
CA ILE A 59 -15.02 -8.31 -18.04
C ILE A 59 -14.04 -7.14 -17.86
N LEU A 60 -13.76 -6.40 -18.94
CA LEU A 60 -12.90 -5.21 -18.89
C LEU A 60 -13.49 -4.13 -17.98
N ASN A 61 -14.78 -3.83 -18.11
CA ASN A 61 -15.48 -2.87 -17.25
C ASN A 61 -15.42 -3.28 -15.77
N LEU A 62 -15.65 -4.56 -15.45
CA LEU A 62 -15.58 -5.07 -14.08
C LEU A 62 -14.16 -5.00 -13.51
N TYR A 63 -13.15 -5.32 -14.33
CA TYR A 63 -11.75 -5.19 -13.96
C TYR A 63 -11.38 -3.73 -13.67
N GLU A 64 -11.73 -2.82 -14.58
CA GLU A 64 -11.52 -1.38 -14.42
C GLU A 64 -12.20 -0.85 -13.15
N GLU A 65 -13.47 -1.22 -12.89
CA GLU A 65 -14.16 -0.85 -11.66
C GLU A 65 -13.43 -1.32 -10.39
N GLU A 66 -12.92 -2.56 -10.38
CA GLU A 66 -12.17 -3.07 -9.22
C GLU A 66 -10.85 -2.32 -9.03
N ILE A 67 -10.12 -2.06 -10.12
CA ILE A 67 -8.87 -1.29 -10.08
C ILE A 67 -9.13 0.13 -9.57
N GLN A 68 -10.16 0.80 -10.08
CA GLN A 68 -10.55 2.14 -9.62
C GLN A 68 -10.96 2.15 -8.14
N SER A 69 -11.70 1.11 -7.70
CA SER A 69 -12.05 0.96 -6.28
C SER A 69 -10.82 0.76 -5.39
N LYS A 70 -9.86 -0.08 -5.81
CA LYS A 70 -8.58 -0.27 -5.11
C LYS A 70 -7.77 1.02 -5.02
N ILE A 71 -7.59 1.72 -6.14
CA ILE A 71 -6.88 3.01 -6.18
C ILE A 71 -7.55 4.01 -5.23
N LYS A 72 -8.88 4.15 -5.31
CA LYS A 72 -9.64 5.05 -4.43
C LYS A 72 -9.39 4.78 -2.94
N TRP A 73 -9.38 3.52 -2.53
CA TRP A 73 -9.11 3.17 -1.12
C TRP A 73 -7.65 3.35 -0.74
N ARG A 74 -6.69 3.01 -1.61
CA ARG A 74 -5.28 3.25 -1.36
C ARG A 74 -4.99 4.76 -1.22
N ASN A 75 -5.56 5.60 -2.09
CA ASN A 75 -5.44 7.06 -2.02
C ASN A 75 -5.91 7.58 -0.67
N ARG A 76 -7.10 7.15 -0.22
CA ARG A 76 -7.63 7.51 1.11
C ARG A 76 -6.69 7.15 2.25
N MET A 77 -6.05 5.98 2.20
CA MET A 77 -5.15 5.53 3.26
C MET A 77 -3.81 6.29 3.23
N ILE A 78 -3.28 6.59 2.05
CA ILE A 78 -2.08 7.43 1.90
C ILE A 78 -2.36 8.86 2.35
N ASP A 79 -3.51 9.44 1.97
CA ASP A 79 -3.92 10.77 2.39
C ASP A 79 -4.15 10.84 3.91
N LEU A 80 -4.72 9.79 4.50
CA LEU A 80 -4.84 9.68 5.96
C LEU A 80 -3.48 9.56 6.64
N ALA A 81 -2.56 8.75 6.11
CA ALA A 81 -1.19 8.66 6.64
C ALA A 81 -0.48 10.02 6.56
N LYS A 82 -0.64 10.74 5.46
CA LYS A 82 -0.14 12.11 5.29
C LYS A 82 -0.80 13.11 6.24
N HIS A 83 -2.09 12.98 6.51
CA HIS A 83 -2.78 13.82 7.48
C HIS A 83 -2.26 13.57 8.89
N VAL A 84 -2.11 12.30 9.28
CA VAL A 84 -1.62 11.91 10.61
C VAL A 84 -0.16 12.29 10.83
N SER A 85 0.66 12.36 9.78
CA SER A 85 2.08 12.75 9.90
C SER A 85 2.25 14.15 10.53
N VAL A 86 1.29 15.06 10.32
CA VAL A 86 1.36 16.43 10.86
C VAL A 86 1.21 16.50 12.37
N TRP A 87 0.79 15.40 13.03
CA TRP A 87 0.72 15.30 14.48
C TRP A 87 2.12 15.12 15.10
N SER A 88 3.12 14.74 14.29
CA SER A 88 4.52 14.71 14.69
C SER A 88 5.04 16.11 14.97
N ARG A 89 5.77 16.24 16.08
CA ARG A 89 6.51 17.46 16.44
C ARG A 89 7.93 17.49 15.87
N ASP A 90 8.37 16.43 15.16
CA ASP A 90 9.64 16.44 14.44
C ASP A 90 9.52 17.26 13.14
N LYS A 91 10.62 17.89 12.73
CA LYS A 91 10.72 18.57 11.42
C LYS A 91 10.58 17.59 10.26
N SER A 92 10.99 16.34 10.46
CA SER A 92 10.79 15.25 9.50
C SER A 92 9.55 14.46 9.87
N GLN A 93 8.40 14.87 9.34
CA GLN A 93 7.10 14.28 9.67
C GLN A 93 6.83 13.03 8.83
N VAL A 94 6.53 11.91 9.50
CA VAL A 94 6.18 10.62 8.91
C VAL A 94 4.89 10.14 9.55
N GLY A 95 3.98 9.62 8.73
CA GLY A 95 2.72 9.05 9.18
C GLY A 95 2.52 7.65 8.61
N ALA A 96 1.78 6.83 9.35
CA ALA A 96 1.49 5.46 9.01
C ALA A 96 0.04 5.10 9.34
N VAL A 97 -0.58 4.31 8.48
CA VAL A 97 -1.92 3.76 8.64
C VAL A 97 -1.85 2.26 8.41
N LEU A 98 -2.24 1.49 9.40
CA LEU A 98 -2.34 0.04 9.30
C LEU A 98 -3.80 -0.36 9.18
N VAL A 99 -4.15 -1.11 8.14
CA VAL A 99 -5.50 -1.63 7.90
C VAL A 99 -5.47 -3.14 8.12
N ALA A 100 -6.12 -3.59 9.20
CA ALA A 100 -6.21 -4.99 9.54
C ALA A 100 -7.11 -5.74 8.53
N LYS A 101 -6.70 -6.94 8.12
CA LYS A 101 -7.48 -7.79 7.21
C LYS A 101 -8.79 -8.27 7.85
N LYS A 102 -8.76 -8.57 9.16
CA LYS A 102 -9.93 -9.03 9.93
C LYS A 102 -10.56 -7.83 10.64
N GLY A 103 -11.86 -7.63 10.45
CA GLY A 103 -12.61 -6.55 11.10
C GLY A 103 -12.46 -5.16 10.45
N GLY A 104 -11.42 -4.94 9.63
CA GLY A 104 -11.21 -3.67 8.93
C GLY A 104 -10.70 -2.54 9.82
N ASP A 105 -10.20 -2.87 11.01
CA ASP A 105 -9.67 -1.89 11.96
C ASP A 105 -8.56 -1.06 11.34
N ILE A 106 -8.65 0.26 11.51
CA ILE A 106 -7.64 1.21 11.09
C ILE A 106 -6.86 1.66 12.32
N THR A 107 -5.56 1.44 12.30
CA THR A 107 -4.64 1.91 13.34
C THR A 107 -3.72 2.97 12.77
N LEU A 108 -3.50 4.04 13.53
CA LEU A 108 -2.72 5.19 13.11
C LEU A 108 -1.37 5.23 13.84
N GLY A 109 -0.35 5.76 13.17
CA GLY A 109 0.95 6.06 13.77
C GLY A 109 1.56 7.30 13.15
N TYR A 110 2.30 8.07 13.96
CA TYR A 110 3.17 9.16 13.51
C TYR A 110 4.50 9.06 14.26
N ASN A 111 5.57 9.63 13.73
CA ASN A 111 6.86 9.60 14.42
C ASN A 111 6.88 10.57 15.60
N GLY A 112 7.49 10.16 16.71
CA GLY A 112 7.57 10.96 17.92
C GLY A 112 8.31 10.23 19.04
N PHE A 113 8.50 10.90 20.18
CA PHE A 113 9.11 10.24 21.34
C PHE A 113 8.15 9.23 21.99
N PRO A 114 8.68 8.17 22.65
CA PRO A 114 7.86 7.18 23.34
C PRO A 114 6.95 7.80 24.38
N PHE A 115 5.83 7.14 24.66
CA PHE A 115 4.91 7.58 25.72
C PHE A 115 5.63 7.71 27.07
N GLY A 116 5.41 8.84 27.76
CA GLY A 116 6.04 9.15 29.04
C GLY A 116 7.46 9.73 28.94
N VAL A 117 8.07 9.78 27.75
CA VAL A 117 9.33 10.51 27.53
C VAL A 117 9.04 12.00 27.38
N LYS A 118 9.82 12.83 28.10
CA LYS A 118 9.66 14.29 28.05
C LYS A 118 9.85 14.80 26.62
N ASP A 119 8.80 15.42 26.11
CA ASP A 119 8.67 15.92 24.75
C ASP A 119 9.07 17.40 24.66
N CYS A 120 10.38 17.66 24.76
CA CYS A 120 10.97 18.99 24.68
C CYS A 120 11.41 19.31 23.24
N PRO A 121 11.09 20.49 22.69
CA PRO A 121 11.55 20.94 21.37
C PRO A 121 13.06 20.80 21.18
N ASP A 122 13.86 21.17 22.19
CA ASP A 122 15.33 21.11 22.15
C ASP A 122 15.88 19.71 21.82
N ARG A 123 15.15 18.65 22.22
CA ARG A 123 15.55 17.26 21.94
C ARG A 123 15.34 16.86 20.48
N TYR A 124 14.48 17.56 19.74
CA TYR A 124 14.33 17.36 18.30
C TYR A 124 15.45 18.07 17.52
N ASP A 125 16.04 19.11 18.08
CA ASP A 125 17.16 19.85 17.47
C ASP A 125 18.50 19.12 17.65
N GLU A 126 18.65 18.35 18.74
CA GLU A 126 19.81 17.47 18.94
C GLU A 126 19.71 16.17 18.12
N LYS A 127 20.13 16.22 16.85
CA LYS A 127 20.03 15.12 15.86
C LYS A 127 20.47 13.75 16.41
N LYS A 128 21.62 13.66 17.09
CA LYS A 128 22.13 12.39 17.63
C LYS A 128 21.24 11.84 18.74
N GLN A 129 20.77 12.69 19.64
CA GLN A 129 19.86 12.26 20.70
C GLN A 129 18.52 11.84 20.09
N LYS A 130 17.94 12.68 19.23
CA LYS A 130 16.68 12.43 18.53
C LYS A 130 16.63 11.05 17.86
N LEU A 131 17.62 10.74 17.01
CA LEU A 131 17.64 9.50 16.21
C LEU A 131 17.70 8.21 17.05
N ASN A 132 18.12 8.32 18.32
CA ASN A 132 18.19 7.20 19.25
C ASN A 132 16.92 7.03 20.08
N ILE A 133 16.10 8.07 20.24
CA ILE A 133 14.91 8.01 21.09
C ILE A 133 13.60 8.02 20.30
N ILE A 134 13.60 8.56 19.07
CA ILE A 134 12.38 8.68 18.27
C ILE A 134 11.86 7.29 17.85
N VAL A 135 10.56 7.08 18.02
CA VAL A 135 9.85 5.92 17.48
C VAL A 135 9.23 6.34 16.16
N HIS A 136 9.45 5.51 15.14
CA HIS A 136 8.95 5.78 13.79
C HIS A 136 7.45 5.50 13.69
N ALA A 137 6.79 6.11 12.71
CA ALA A 137 5.35 6.02 12.53
C ALA A 137 4.88 4.57 12.34
N GLU A 138 5.63 3.79 11.56
CA GLU A 138 5.37 2.38 11.28
C GLU A 138 5.35 1.56 12.56
N VAL A 139 6.35 1.78 13.42
CA VAL A 139 6.49 1.06 14.70
C VAL A 139 5.37 1.46 15.65
N ASN A 140 5.03 2.75 15.73
CA ASN A 140 3.90 3.21 16.53
C ASN A 140 2.56 2.59 16.07
N ALA A 141 2.33 2.52 14.76
CA ALA A 141 1.12 1.87 14.21
C ALA A 141 1.08 0.37 14.52
N ILE A 142 2.23 -0.33 14.42
CA ILE A 142 2.33 -1.76 14.75
C ILE A 142 2.07 -2.01 16.24
N ILE A 143 2.69 -1.23 17.13
CA ILE A 143 2.51 -1.35 18.59
C ILE A 143 1.03 -1.15 18.95
N ALA A 144 0.38 -0.13 18.41
CA ALA A 144 -1.03 0.15 18.66
C ALA A 144 -1.98 -0.93 18.07
N ALA A 145 -1.60 -1.55 16.95
CA ALA A 145 -2.38 -2.62 16.34
C ALA A 145 -2.30 -3.92 17.15
N GLY A 146 -1.12 -4.20 17.72
CA GLY A 146 -0.82 -5.44 18.42
C GLY A 146 -0.96 -6.64 17.49
N THR A 147 -1.63 -7.70 17.96
CA THR A 147 -1.83 -8.94 17.17
C THR A 147 -2.66 -8.73 15.90
N ARG A 148 -3.40 -7.62 15.79
CA ARG A 148 -4.19 -7.27 14.60
C ARG A 148 -3.34 -6.83 13.41
N ALA A 149 -2.04 -6.61 13.61
CA ALA A 149 -1.09 -6.33 12.52
C ALA A 149 -0.87 -7.53 11.59
N ALA A 150 -1.15 -8.75 12.04
CA ALA A 150 -1.01 -9.96 11.22
C ALA A 150 -1.94 -9.89 9.99
N ASP A 151 -1.39 -10.22 8.83
CA ASP A 151 -2.01 -10.12 7.51
C ASP A 151 -2.45 -8.70 7.09
N ALA A 152 -2.08 -7.66 7.84
CA ALA A 152 -2.51 -6.29 7.56
C ALA A 152 -1.78 -5.67 6.36
N HIS A 153 -2.32 -4.53 5.91
CA HIS A 153 -1.68 -3.62 4.96
C HIS A 153 -1.22 -2.37 5.69
N LEU A 154 0.04 -1.97 5.48
CA LEU A 154 0.61 -0.77 6.07
C LEU A 154 0.82 0.30 4.98
N TYR A 155 0.30 1.50 5.22
CA TYR A 155 0.42 2.66 4.34
C TYR A 155 1.27 3.70 5.05
N VAL A 156 2.35 4.15 4.42
CA VAL A 156 3.34 5.06 5.04
C VAL A 156 3.56 6.27 4.14
N SER A 157 3.63 7.46 4.72
CA SER A 157 3.86 8.72 4.01
C SER A 157 4.98 9.54 4.64
N GLY A 158 5.78 10.19 3.79
CA GLY A 158 6.79 11.20 4.17
C GLY A 158 8.24 10.73 4.04
N LYS A 159 8.49 9.41 4.08
CA LYS A 159 9.81 8.79 3.84
C LYS A 159 9.65 7.35 3.30
N PRO A 160 10.67 6.83 2.59
CA PRO A 160 10.80 5.39 2.35
C PRO A 160 10.90 4.60 3.66
N ILE A 161 10.51 3.33 3.62
CA ILE A 161 10.67 2.41 4.75
C ILE A 161 12.14 2.25 5.07
N CYS A 162 12.53 2.39 6.34
CA CYS A 162 13.92 2.18 6.76
C CYS A 162 14.17 0.76 7.30
N ALA A 163 15.43 0.31 7.29
CA ALA A 163 15.80 -1.03 7.75
C ALA A 163 15.41 -1.31 9.21
N ARG A 164 15.36 -0.28 10.05
CA ARG A 164 14.90 -0.39 11.45
C ARG A 164 13.40 -0.72 11.55
N CYS A 165 12.58 -0.23 10.63
CA CYS A 165 11.15 -0.52 10.57
C CYS A 165 10.86 -1.86 9.89
N ALA A 166 11.73 -2.30 8.97
CA ALA A 166 11.55 -3.57 8.25
C ALA A 166 11.43 -4.77 9.19
N GLY A 167 12.27 -4.86 10.22
CA GLY A 167 12.20 -5.93 11.23
C GLY A 167 10.83 -6.03 11.92
N PRO A 168 10.33 -4.98 12.58
CA PRO A 168 8.98 -4.94 13.15
C PRO A 168 7.85 -5.23 12.15
N ILE A 169 7.95 -4.72 10.91
CA ILE A 169 6.97 -4.99 9.85
C ILE A 169 6.90 -6.51 9.57
N ILE A 170 8.05 -7.15 9.38
CA ILE A 170 8.15 -8.59 9.13
C ILE A 170 7.61 -9.38 10.33
N GLN A 171 8.09 -9.08 11.53
CA GLN A 171 7.74 -9.84 12.74
C GLN A 171 6.28 -9.67 13.16
N SER A 172 5.62 -8.57 12.79
CA SER A 172 4.20 -8.36 13.06
C SER A 172 3.27 -9.09 12.08
N GLY A 173 3.83 -9.71 11.04
CA GLY A 173 3.06 -10.49 10.06
C GLY A 173 2.34 -9.65 9.01
N ILE A 174 2.70 -8.37 8.84
CA ILE A 174 2.17 -7.50 7.78
C ILE A 174 2.51 -8.10 6.41
N LYS A 175 1.55 -8.06 5.48
CA LYS A 175 1.71 -8.68 4.15
C LYS A 175 2.01 -7.69 3.04
N ARG A 176 1.55 -6.44 3.19
CA ARG A 176 1.75 -5.41 2.17
C ARG A 176 2.17 -4.10 2.81
N VAL A 177 3.12 -3.43 2.19
CA VAL A 177 3.56 -2.09 2.55
C VAL A 177 3.44 -1.16 1.35
N PHE A 178 2.76 -0.04 1.54
CA PHE A 178 2.62 1.04 0.59
C PHE A 178 3.50 2.21 1.05
N ALA A 179 4.51 2.57 0.27
CA ALA A 179 5.47 3.61 0.65
C ALA A 179 6.11 4.30 -0.56
N GLU A 180 6.82 5.39 -0.33
CA GLU A 180 7.65 6.02 -1.36
C GLU A 180 8.85 5.12 -1.71
N LYS A 181 9.20 5.07 -3.01
CA LYS A 181 10.33 4.26 -3.48
C LYS A 181 11.67 4.92 -3.11
N PRO A 182 12.61 4.20 -2.48
CA PRO A 182 13.96 4.72 -2.35
C PRO A 182 14.64 4.79 -3.74
N LEU A 183 15.37 5.87 -3.99
CA LEU A 183 16.22 6.03 -5.17
C LEU A 183 17.40 5.06 -5.11
N GLN A 184 17.82 4.56 -6.26
CA GLN A 184 19.00 3.71 -6.38
C GLN A 184 20.28 4.54 -6.39
N LYS A 185 21.41 3.90 -6.08
CA LYS A 185 22.73 4.53 -6.20
C LYS A 185 22.92 5.09 -7.62
N GLY A 186 23.34 6.35 -7.71
CA GLY A 186 23.47 7.08 -8.99
C GLY A 186 22.22 7.84 -9.43
N GLN A 187 21.09 7.71 -8.73
CA GLN A 187 19.87 8.49 -8.98
C GLN A 187 19.71 9.68 -8.02
N TYR A 188 20.60 9.81 -7.03
CA TYR A 188 20.63 10.90 -6.06
C TYR A 188 22.07 11.14 -5.60
N GLU A 189 22.30 12.31 -5.02
CA GLU A 189 23.56 12.63 -4.34
C GLU A 189 23.46 12.24 -2.86
N PRO A 190 24.29 11.29 -2.38
CA PRO A 190 24.31 10.93 -0.97
C PRO A 190 24.67 12.12 -0.08
N PRO A 191 24.16 12.16 1.16
CA PRO A 191 24.54 13.21 2.10
C PRO A 191 26.06 13.27 2.32
N THR A 192 26.63 14.47 2.28
CA THR A 192 28.07 14.69 2.54
C THR A 192 28.40 14.78 4.04
N ASP A 193 27.42 15.16 4.87
CA ASP A 193 27.53 15.13 6.33
C ASP A 193 27.56 13.68 6.82
N LYS A 194 28.67 13.28 7.46
CA LYS A 194 28.83 11.93 8.05
C LYS A 194 27.80 11.59 9.12
N ASN A 195 27.13 12.60 9.70
CA ASN A 195 26.06 12.42 10.68
C ASN A 195 24.66 12.41 10.04
N ALA A 196 24.54 12.57 8.73
CA ALA A 196 23.27 12.49 8.02
C ALA A 196 22.92 11.04 7.68
N THR A 197 21.63 10.75 7.80
CA THR A 197 21.06 9.46 7.44
C THR A 197 20.85 9.44 5.93
N ASP A 198 21.48 8.49 5.23
CA ASP A 198 21.13 8.19 3.85
C ASP A 198 19.84 7.35 3.81
N TRP A 199 18.72 8.03 3.59
CA TRP A 199 17.40 7.40 3.56
C TRP A 199 17.18 6.49 2.35
N HIS A 200 17.92 6.70 1.27
CA HIS A 200 17.81 5.88 0.08
C HIS A 200 18.62 4.60 0.22
N GLU A 201 19.84 4.67 0.75
CA GLU A 201 20.65 3.49 1.07
C GLU A 201 19.92 2.59 2.09
N ILE A 202 19.51 3.16 3.22
CA ILE A 202 18.80 2.41 4.27
C ILE A 202 17.44 1.92 3.77
N GLY A 203 16.80 2.69 2.88
CA GLY A 203 15.57 2.29 2.22
C GLY A 203 15.75 1.07 1.33
N ASN A 204 16.77 1.05 0.49
CA ASN A 204 17.08 -0.08 -0.38
C ASN A 204 17.39 -1.36 0.43
N LEU A 205 18.10 -1.21 1.55
CA LEU A 205 18.32 -2.32 2.48
C LEU A 205 16.99 -2.82 3.06
N ALA A 206 16.10 -1.92 3.48
CA ALA A 206 14.78 -2.29 3.99
C ALA A 206 13.95 -3.07 2.96
N ILE A 207 13.95 -2.63 1.70
CA ILE A 207 13.24 -3.32 0.61
C ILE A 207 13.81 -4.72 0.37
N THR A 208 15.12 -4.88 0.49
CA THR A 208 15.77 -6.20 0.40
C THR A 208 15.25 -7.13 1.51
N MET A 209 15.28 -6.69 2.77
CA MET A 209 14.77 -7.45 3.92
C MET A 209 13.29 -7.84 3.76
N LEU A 210 12.45 -6.88 3.34
CA LEU A 210 11.02 -7.10 3.17
C LEU A 210 10.72 -8.13 2.07
N LYS A 211 11.42 -8.04 0.93
CA LYS A 211 11.28 -8.99 -0.17
C LYS A 211 11.73 -10.40 0.21
N GLU A 212 12.87 -10.53 0.89
CA GLU A 212 13.37 -11.82 1.39
C GLU A 212 12.37 -12.47 2.35
N ALA A 213 11.65 -11.68 3.15
CA ALA A 213 10.61 -12.14 4.06
C ALA A 213 9.23 -12.36 3.41
N GLY A 214 9.09 -12.13 2.10
CA GLY A 214 7.82 -12.29 1.37
C GLY A 214 6.78 -11.21 1.69
N VAL A 215 7.20 -10.02 2.14
CA VAL A 215 6.34 -8.84 2.29
C VAL A 215 6.26 -8.11 0.94
N GLU A 216 5.06 -7.86 0.45
CA GLU A 216 4.84 -7.16 -0.80
C GLU A 216 5.07 -5.65 -0.63
N CYS A 217 6.04 -5.09 -1.34
CA CYS A 217 6.33 -3.67 -1.36
C CYS A 217 5.70 -3.01 -2.58
N ILE A 218 4.67 -2.19 -2.36
CA ILE A 218 3.98 -1.43 -3.40
C ILE A 218 4.43 0.03 -3.27
N PHE A 219 5.03 0.55 -4.31
CA PHE A 219 5.51 1.94 -4.30
C PHE A 219 4.48 2.86 -4.91
N TYR A 220 4.25 4.02 -4.28
CA TYR A 220 3.40 5.05 -4.86
C TYR A 220 4.17 6.29 -5.28
N THR A 221 3.70 6.93 -6.34
CA THR A 221 4.18 8.23 -6.83
C THR A 221 3.00 9.19 -6.89
N LYS A 222 3.18 10.42 -6.41
CA LYS A 222 2.13 11.43 -6.45
C LYS A 222 1.98 12.00 -7.87
N THR A 223 0.75 12.10 -8.35
CA THR A 223 0.40 12.70 -9.65
C THR A 223 -0.52 13.92 -9.45
N SER A 224 -0.97 14.55 -10.56
CA SER A 224 -1.98 15.62 -10.53
C SER A 224 -3.31 15.16 -9.94
N ASP A 225 -3.69 13.91 -10.21
CA ASP A 225 -5.02 13.36 -9.93
C ASP A 225 -5.04 12.35 -8.77
N GLY A 226 -3.93 12.20 -8.05
CA GLY A 226 -3.81 11.32 -6.88
C GLY A 226 -2.45 10.63 -6.81
N TYR A 227 -2.46 9.31 -6.94
CA TYR A 227 -1.27 8.46 -6.84
C TYR A 227 -1.28 7.35 -7.90
N GLU A 228 -0.10 7.05 -8.43
CA GLU A 228 0.17 5.84 -9.22
C GLU A 228 0.82 4.79 -8.31
N TYR A 229 0.58 3.50 -8.59
CA TYR A 229 1.08 2.38 -7.79
C TYR A 229 1.85 1.39 -8.65
N SER A 230 3.02 0.94 -8.17
CA SER A 230 3.94 0.09 -8.94
C SER A 230 3.42 -1.31 -9.28
N ASP A 231 2.33 -1.76 -8.65
CA ASP A 231 1.68 -3.04 -8.94
C ASP A 231 0.50 -2.90 -9.92
N LEU A 232 0.14 -1.67 -10.29
CA LEU A 232 -0.95 -1.34 -11.21
C LEU A 232 -0.47 -0.63 -12.48
N SER A 233 0.83 -0.34 -12.56
CA SER A 233 1.52 0.34 -13.67
C SER A 233 2.18 -0.63 -14.63
#